data_AF-A0A6A7LN40-F1
#
_entry.id   AF-A0A6A7LN40-F1
#
_cell.length_a   1.000
_cell.length_b   1.000
_cell.length_c   1.000
_cell.angle_alpha   90.00
_cell.angle_beta   90.00
_cell.angle_gamma   90.00
#
_symmetry.space_group_name_H-M   'P 1'
#
loop_
_entity.id
_entity.type
_entity.pdbx_description
1 polymer ?
#
loop_
_entity_poly.entity_id
_entity_poly.type
_entity_poly.pdbx_seq_one_letter_code
_entity_poly.pdbx_strand_id
1 'polypeptide(L)'
;MPRYGRLSLAAWQAKSPRRNNLVCHTSTRNNVGWCWLPKHTRWDVAGSPGWRGHRAQRLLIVLDEFPYVCEVTPGLDTIAQAVGRRSADEIFDHLRRLQELQLLRREVPETERQRARTQRVLYRLADPYLRFWFHYVSPFQSLLQLGRAPYVWEREIAPTLDEFVARTTWEEVCIQHLWRRLETGQLPASVAQLGRWWDPREEIDLVGLWRGQATLVGECTWTAGPVDERVFMNLQRKAQQLPLAERPLWVLASRAGFDRIVRQRAEHGDCLLIEPADLYPEDAEVF
;
A
#
# COMPACT_ATOMS: atom_id res chain seq x y z
N MET A 1 45.07 -24.14 2.51
CA MET A 1 44.93 -22.67 2.36
C MET A 1 44.52 -22.33 0.93
N PRO A 2 43.27 -21.89 0.67
CA PRO A 2 42.92 -21.27 -0.60
C PRO A 2 42.86 -19.74 -0.46
N ARG A 3 43.27 -19.08 -1.55
CA ARG A 3 43.63 -17.67 -1.69
C ARG A 3 42.40 -16.75 -1.75
N TYR A 4 42.48 -15.60 -1.08
CA TYR A 4 41.55 -14.47 -1.24
C TYR A 4 41.79 -13.78 -2.61
N GLY A 5 40.76 -13.74 -3.46
CA GLY A 5 40.73 -12.92 -4.67
C GLY A 5 40.25 -11.50 -4.37
N ARG A 6 40.99 -10.49 -4.87
CA ARG A 6 40.74 -9.06 -4.68
C ARG A 6 39.40 -8.61 -5.28
N LEU A 7 38.66 -7.77 -4.55
CA LEU A 7 37.56 -6.97 -5.07
C LEU A 7 38.14 -5.83 -5.94
N SER A 8 37.72 -5.70 -7.19
CA SER A 8 37.90 -4.47 -7.96
C SER A 8 36.61 -3.65 -7.91
N LEU A 9 36.74 -2.38 -7.48
CA LEU A 9 35.70 -1.37 -7.64
C LEU A 9 35.78 -0.86 -9.08
N ALA A 10 34.76 -1.13 -9.90
CA ALA A 10 34.56 -0.41 -11.16
C ALA A 10 33.29 0.44 -11.01
N ALA A 11 33.48 1.73 -10.73
CA ALA A 11 32.41 2.73 -10.78
C ALA A 11 32.12 3.06 -12.24
N TRP A 12 30.88 2.87 -12.69
CA TRP A 12 30.42 3.38 -13.98
C TRP A 12 29.53 4.60 -13.73
N GLN A 13 30.07 5.79 -13.99
CA GLN A 13 29.30 7.04 -14.02
C GLN A 13 28.76 7.24 -15.43
N ALA A 14 27.45 7.05 -15.62
CA ALA A 14 26.76 7.54 -16.81
C ALA A 14 26.33 9.00 -16.57
N LYS A 15 26.99 9.94 -17.24
CA LYS A 15 26.60 11.36 -17.29
C LYS A 15 25.30 11.52 -18.10
N SER A 16 24.21 11.89 -17.44
CA SER A 16 23.19 12.81 -18.00
C SER A 16 22.29 13.39 -16.89
N PRO A 17 21.98 14.70 -16.93
CA PRO A 17 21.32 15.40 -15.84
C PRO A 17 19.79 15.27 -15.94
N ARG A 18 19.14 15.15 -14.78
CA ARG A 18 17.67 15.12 -14.55
C ARG A 18 16.98 13.77 -14.79
N ARG A 19 16.94 12.93 -13.74
CA ARG A 19 15.75 12.21 -13.24
C ARG A 19 16.16 11.34 -12.04
N ASN A 20 15.28 11.29 -11.05
CA ASN A 20 15.36 10.59 -9.77
C ASN A 20 16.38 9.45 -9.69
N ASN A 21 17.36 9.62 -8.82
CA ASN A 21 18.39 8.64 -8.54
C ASN A 21 17.77 7.35 -7.97
N LEU A 22 17.71 6.30 -8.78
CA LEU A 22 17.65 4.93 -8.27
C LEU A 22 19.00 4.64 -7.60
N VAL A 23 18.99 4.34 -6.31
CA VAL A 23 20.15 3.83 -5.59
C VAL A 23 20.00 2.32 -5.46
N CYS A 24 20.87 1.57 -6.15
CA CYS A 24 20.90 0.11 -6.11
C CYS A 24 22.13 -0.32 -5.31
N HIS A 25 21.94 -1.08 -4.23
CA HIS A 25 23.03 -1.77 -3.52
C HIS A 25 22.95 -3.27 -3.79
N THR A 26 24.08 -3.89 -4.13
CA THR A 26 24.22 -5.33 -4.34
C THR A 26 25.21 -5.91 -3.33
N SER A 27 24.82 -7.00 -2.65
CA SER A 27 25.72 -7.83 -1.85
C SER A 27 26.16 -9.04 -2.67
N THR A 28 27.47 -9.24 -2.81
CA THR A 28 28.08 -10.26 -3.68
C THR A 28 27.93 -11.69 -3.17
N ARG A 29 27.36 -11.93 -1.98
CA ARG A 29 27.22 -13.28 -1.43
C ARG A 29 25.91 -13.99 -1.74
N ASN A 30 24.79 -13.27 -1.89
CA ASN A 30 23.46 -13.89 -2.04
C ASN A 30 22.69 -13.44 -3.28
N ASN A 31 23.28 -12.62 -4.16
CA ASN A 31 22.63 -12.14 -5.39
C ASN A 31 21.23 -11.51 -5.16
N VAL A 32 21.01 -10.93 -3.97
CA VAL A 32 19.81 -10.18 -3.64
C VAL A 32 20.14 -8.70 -3.78
N GLY A 33 19.51 -8.06 -4.75
CA GLY A 33 19.51 -6.61 -4.92
C GLY A 33 18.07 -6.08 -4.86
N TRP A 34 17.86 -4.99 -4.15
CA TRP A 34 16.54 -4.37 -3.96
C TRP A 34 16.34 -3.25 -4.97
N CYS A 35 15.13 -3.13 -5.52
CA CYS A 35 14.80 -2.06 -6.46
C CYS A 35 13.31 -1.67 -6.32
N TRP A 36 13.05 -0.50 -5.74
CA TRP A 36 11.71 0.00 -5.39
C TRP A 36 11.04 0.73 -6.55
N LEU A 37 9.73 0.52 -6.73
CA LEU A 37 8.88 1.32 -7.62
C LEU A 37 7.82 2.09 -6.81
N PRO A 38 7.62 3.39 -7.06
CA PRO A 38 6.58 4.18 -6.39
C PRO A 38 5.15 3.74 -6.75
N LYS A 39 4.20 4.07 -5.86
CA LYS A 39 2.73 3.88 -6.00
C LYS A 39 2.12 4.32 -7.35
N HIS A 40 2.79 5.16 -8.15
CA HIS A 40 2.27 5.72 -9.42
C HIS A 40 2.93 5.19 -10.70
N THR A 41 3.56 4.02 -10.67
CA THR A 41 4.16 3.46 -11.89
C THR A 41 3.06 2.93 -12.82
N ARG A 42 2.81 3.62 -13.96
CA ARG A 42 1.96 3.09 -15.04
C ARG A 42 2.52 1.76 -15.56
N TRP A 43 1.67 0.75 -15.67
CA TRP A 43 1.99 -0.60 -16.14
C TRP A 43 2.54 -0.66 -17.59
N ASP A 44 2.42 0.42 -18.37
CA ASP A 44 2.73 0.44 -19.81
C ASP A 44 4.22 0.66 -20.16
N VAL A 45 5.13 0.87 -19.20
CA VAL A 45 6.56 1.14 -19.49
C VAL A 45 7.45 -0.11 -19.34
N ALA A 46 6.93 -1.28 -19.69
CA ALA A 46 7.66 -2.54 -19.72
C ALA A 46 8.04 -3.00 -21.16
N GLY A 47 8.29 -2.04 -22.06
CA GLY A 47 8.42 -2.29 -23.50
C GLY A 47 9.66 -1.72 -24.20
N SER A 48 10.82 -1.60 -23.54
CA SER A 48 12.06 -1.16 -24.22
C SER A 48 12.96 -2.35 -24.64
N PRO A 49 13.44 -2.42 -25.90
CA PRO A 49 14.18 -3.57 -26.41
C PRO A 49 15.65 -3.50 -25.93
N GLY A 50 16.00 -4.37 -24.98
CA GLY A 50 17.35 -4.46 -24.43
C GLY A 50 17.47 -5.37 -23.19
N TRP A 51 16.34 -5.69 -22.57
CA TRP A 51 16.25 -6.57 -21.40
C TRP A 51 16.21 -8.05 -21.79
N ARG A 52 17.35 -8.60 -22.24
CA ARG A 52 17.58 -10.04 -22.31
C ARG A 52 18.73 -10.42 -21.38
N GLY A 53 18.40 -11.10 -20.29
CA GLY A 53 19.37 -11.75 -19.40
C GLY A 53 19.20 -11.39 -17.93
N HIS A 54 18.67 -12.34 -17.16
CA HIS A 54 18.61 -12.40 -15.69
C HIS A 54 17.67 -11.42 -14.96
N ARG A 55 16.48 -11.94 -14.66
CA ARG A 55 15.41 -11.28 -13.89
C ARG A 55 15.80 -11.20 -12.41
N ALA A 56 16.15 -10.00 -11.94
CA ALA A 56 16.06 -9.63 -10.54
C ALA A 56 14.57 -9.62 -10.15
N GLN A 57 14.13 -10.66 -9.44
CA GLN A 57 12.74 -10.81 -9.02
C GLN A 57 12.48 -9.94 -7.78
N ARG A 58 11.62 -8.94 -7.95
CA ARG A 58 10.97 -8.24 -6.84
C ARG A 58 10.12 -9.25 -6.08
N LEU A 59 10.24 -9.32 -4.76
CA LEU A 59 9.26 -10.04 -3.94
C LEU A 59 7.99 -9.19 -3.86
N LEU A 60 7.14 -9.32 -4.88
CA LEU A 60 5.73 -8.93 -4.81
C LEU A 60 5.02 -10.16 -4.23
N ILE A 61 4.54 -10.06 -2.99
CA ILE A 61 3.63 -11.06 -2.43
C ILE A 61 2.27 -10.82 -3.10
N VAL A 62 2.13 -11.30 -4.33
CA VAL A 62 0.84 -11.65 -4.91
C VAL A 62 0.53 -13.02 -4.34
N LEU A 63 -0.33 -13.08 -3.34
CA LEU A 63 -0.92 -14.34 -2.95
C LEU A 63 -1.86 -14.73 -4.08
N ASP A 64 -1.32 -15.63 -4.92
CA ASP A 64 -1.99 -16.47 -5.90
C ASP A 64 -3.46 -16.10 -6.13
N GLU A 65 -3.67 -15.24 -7.12
CA GLU A 65 -5.01 -14.97 -7.59
C GLU A 65 -5.12 -15.16 -9.09
N PHE A 66 -4.63 -16.27 -9.65
CA PHE A 66 -5.17 -16.83 -10.90
C PHE A 66 -4.79 -18.31 -11.05
N PRO A 67 -5.66 -19.25 -10.64
CA PRO A 67 -5.51 -20.67 -11.01
C PRO A 67 -5.42 -20.90 -12.54
N TYR A 68 -5.88 -19.94 -13.35
CA TYR A 68 -5.96 -20.02 -14.81
C TYR A 68 -4.75 -19.45 -15.57
N VAL A 69 -3.82 -18.75 -14.90
CA VAL A 69 -2.61 -18.22 -15.59
C VAL A 69 -1.49 -19.28 -15.68
N CYS A 70 -1.62 -20.39 -14.94
CA CYS A 70 -0.73 -21.55 -15.07
C CYS A 70 -0.74 -22.19 -16.46
N GLU A 71 -1.72 -21.92 -17.33
CA GLU A 71 -1.72 -22.43 -18.71
C GLU A 71 -0.83 -21.62 -19.67
N VAL A 72 -0.33 -20.44 -19.29
CA VAL A 72 0.30 -19.52 -20.25
C VAL A 72 1.82 -19.35 -20.07
N THR A 73 2.44 -19.85 -19.00
CA THR A 73 3.92 -19.78 -18.88
C THR A 73 4.53 -21.03 -18.23
N PRO A 74 4.89 -22.06 -19.00
CA PRO A 74 5.65 -23.20 -18.47
C PRO A 74 7.07 -22.73 -18.13
N GLY A 75 7.39 -22.61 -16.82
CA GLY A 75 8.75 -22.32 -16.37
C GLY A 75 8.91 -21.40 -15.15
N LEU A 76 7.85 -21.10 -14.40
CA LEU A 76 7.96 -20.43 -13.09
C LEU A 76 7.59 -21.43 -12.00
N ASP A 77 8.57 -21.79 -11.16
CA ASP A 77 8.32 -22.56 -9.94
C ASP A 77 7.26 -21.82 -9.11
N THR A 78 6.15 -22.50 -8.82
CA THR A 78 5.01 -21.93 -8.10
C THR A 78 5.44 -21.44 -6.70
N ILE A 79 4.78 -20.42 -6.14
CA ILE A 79 5.04 -19.94 -4.76
C ILE A 79 4.94 -21.10 -3.76
N ALA A 80 4.08 -22.08 -4.02
CA ALA A 80 4.04 -23.34 -3.28
C ALA A 80 5.41 -24.03 -3.25
N GLN A 81 6.02 -24.24 -4.42
CA GLN A 81 7.36 -24.82 -4.52
C GLN A 81 8.44 -23.94 -3.88
N ALA A 82 8.35 -22.60 -4.05
CA ALA A 82 9.30 -21.66 -3.43
C ALA A 82 9.26 -21.68 -1.89
N VAL A 83 8.09 -21.98 -1.30
CA VAL A 83 7.88 -22.08 0.16
C VAL A 83 7.90 -23.55 0.63
N GLY A 84 8.27 -24.50 -0.26
CA GLY A 84 8.38 -25.92 0.06
C GLY A 84 7.05 -26.63 0.35
N ARG A 85 5.94 -26.11 -0.19
CA ARG A 85 4.57 -26.66 -0.07
C ARG A 85 4.19 -27.48 -1.28
N ARG A 86 3.34 -28.49 -1.05
CA ARG A 86 3.02 -29.53 -2.03
C ARG A 86 1.78 -29.23 -2.86
N SER A 87 0.93 -28.30 -2.41
CA SER A 87 -0.27 -27.88 -3.14
C SER A 87 -0.70 -26.45 -2.76
N ALA A 88 -1.56 -25.86 -3.58
CA ALA A 88 -2.22 -24.58 -3.28
C ALA A 88 -3.17 -24.71 -2.08
N ASP A 89 -3.82 -25.87 -1.89
CA ASP A 89 -4.71 -26.12 -0.76
C ASP A 89 -3.98 -26.00 0.59
N GLU A 90 -2.74 -26.51 0.67
CA GLU A 90 -1.91 -26.35 1.86
C GLU A 90 -1.68 -24.85 2.16
N ILE A 91 -1.48 -24.00 1.15
CA ILE A 91 -1.33 -22.55 1.34
C ILE A 91 -2.63 -21.91 1.84
N PHE A 92 -3.76 -22.24 1.21
CA PHE A 92 -5.07 -21.68 1.60
C PHE A 92 -5.45 -22.05 3.04
N ASP A 93 -5.14 -23.26 3.50
CA ASP A 93 -5.37 -23.64 4.89
C ASP A 93 -4.50 -22.84 5.86
N HIS A 94 -3.24 -22.54 5.52
CA HIS A 94 -2.39 -21.67 6.35
C HIS A 94 -2.92 -20.23 6.36
N LEU A 95 -3.31 -19.69 5.20
CA LEU A 95 -3.92 -18.36 5.12
C LEU A 95 -5.20 -18.28 5.94
N ARG A 96 -6.04 -19.34 5.94
CA ARG A 96 -7.25 -19.41 6.77
C ARG A 96 -6.91 -19.38 8.26
N ARG A 97 -5.96 -20.20 8.71
CA ARG A 97 -5.51 -20.19 10.11
C ARG A 97 -4.94 -18.83 10.52
N LEU A 98 -4.13 -18.21 9.67
CA LEU A 98 -3.58 -16.87 9.94
C LEU A 98 -4.67 -15.79 9.98
N GLN A 99 -5.76 -15.94 9.23
CA GLN A 99 -6.95 -15.08 9.35
C GLN A 99 -7.71 -15.33 10.64
N GLU A 100 -7.91 -16.60 11.03
CA GLU A 100 -8.56 -16.98 12.30
C GLU A 100 -7.80 -16.43 13.51
N LEU A 101 -6.46 -16.44 13.45
CA LEU A 101 -5.58 -15.82 14.44
C LEU A 101 -5.50 -14.29 14.34
N GLN A 102 -6.25 -13.67 13.42
CA GLN A 102 -6.24 -12.24 13.13
C GLN A 102 -4.85 -11.67 12.79
N LEU A 103 -3.93 -12.50 12.32
CA LEU A 103 -2.61 -12.08 11.85
C LEU A 103 -2.68 -11.59 10.41
N LEU A 104 -3.58 -12.17 9.62
CA LEU A 104 -3.88 -11.74 8.27
C LEU A 104 -5.32 -11.21 8.17
N ARG A 105 -5.50 -10.14 7.41
CA ARG A 105 -6.79 -9.64 6.97
C ARG A 105 -6.95 -9.98 5.50
N ARG A 106 -8.06 -10.62 5.16
CA ARG A 106 -8.53 -10.78 3.78
C ARG A 106 -9.32 -9.54 3.38
N GLU A 107 -8.91 -8.91 2.31
CA GLU A 107 -9.56 -7.73 1.76
C GLU A 107 -10.10 -8.04 0.37
N VAL A 108 -11.26 -7.45 0.07
CA VAL A 108 -11.90 -7.47 -1.24
C VAL A 108 -12.43 -6.08 -1.52
N PRO A 109 -12.66 -5.68 -2.78
CA PRO A 109 -13.30 -4.41 -3.08
C PRO A 109 -14.62 -4.31 -2.32
N GLU A 110 -14.93 -3.16 -1.71
CA GLU A 110 -16.14 -3.04 -0.86
C GLU A 110 -17.42 -3.41 -1.61
N THR A 111 -17.50 -3.14 -2.92
CA THR A 111 -18.65 -3.52 -3.76
C THR A 111 -18.80 -5.03 -3.99
N GLU A 112 -17.79 -5.83 -3.62
CA GLU A 112 -17.79 -7.29 -3.74
C GLU A 112 -17.80 -8.01 -2.39
N ARG A 113 -17.87 -7.28 -1.28
CA ARG A 113 -17.75 -7.85 0.07
C ARG A 113 -18.79 -8.92 0.40
N GLN A 114 -19.99 -8.80 -0.16
CA GLN A 114 -21.09 -9.76 0.01
C GLN A 114 -21.12 -10.86 -1.06
N ARG A 115 -20.21 -10.84 -2.03
CA ARG A 115 -20.16 -11.87 -3.08
C ARG A 115 -19.58 -13.16 -2.49
N ALA A 116 -20.29 -14.26 -2.70
CA ALA A 116 -19.84 -15.59 -2.27
C ALA A 116 -18.49 -16.00 -2.88
N ARG A 117 -18.18 -15.50 -4.09
CA ARG A 117 -16.90 -15.71 -4.78
C ARG A 117 -16.45 -14.40 -5.41
N THR A 118 -15.18 -14.08 -5.23
CA THR A 118 -14.48 -12.98 -5.89
C THR A 118 -13.06 -13.45 -6.20
N GLN A 119 -12.53 -12.97 -7.32
CA GLN A 119 -11.15 -13.15 -7.78
C GLN A 119 -10.38 -11.84 -7.62
N ARG A 120 -10.78 -10.99 -6.66
CA ARG A 120 -10.13 -9.72 -6.31
C ARG A 120 -9.87 -9.69 -4.81
N VAL A 121 -9.05 -10.61 -4.34
CA VAL A 121 -8.69 -10.83 -2.95
C VAL A 121 -7.24 -10.43 -2.72
N LEU A 122 -7.04 -9.60 -1.71
CA LEU A 122 -5.73 -9.30 -1.17
C LEU A 122 -5.66 -9.84 0.26
N TYR A 123 -4.50 -10.33 0.69
CA TYR A 123 -4.25 -10.55 2.11
C TYR A 123 -3.16 -9.59 2.60
N ARG A 124 -3.39 -9.03 3.77
CA ARG A 124 -2.46 -8.12 4.44
C ARG A 124 -2.20 -8.59 5.85
N LEU A 125 -1.02 -8.28 6.37
CA LEU A 125 -0.79 -8.33 7.81
C LEU A 125 -1.76 -7.34 8.48
N ALA A 126 -2.59 -7.86 9.39
CA ALA A 126 -3.62 -7.07 10.05
C ALA A 126 -3.03 -6.12 11.10
N ASP A 127 -1.91 -6.51 11.71
CA ASP A 127 -1.28 -5.77 12.80
C ASP A 127 -0.21 -4.77 12.28
N PRO A 128 -0.36 -3.46 12.53
CA PRO A 128 0.68 -2.45 12.27
C PRO A 128 2.05 -2.79 12.88
N TYR A 129 2.09 -3.36 14.08
CA TYR A 129 3.32 -3.77 14.75
C TYR A 129 4.03 -4.88 13.97
N LEU A 130 3.32 -5.92 13.55
CA LEU A 130 3.92 -7.00 12.75
C LEU A 130 4.41 -6.49 11.40
N ARG A 131 3.66 -5.59 10.74
CA ARG A 131 4.13 -4.94 9.50
C ARG A 131 5.45 -4.20 9.72
N PHE A 132 5.55 -3.41 10.79
CA PHE A 132 6.78 -2.70 11.14
C PHE A 132 7.91 -3.69 11.48
N TRP A 133 7.61 -4.72 12.25
CA TRP A 133 8.58 -5.72 12.68
C TRP A 133 9.19 -6.48 11.50
N PHE A 134 8.36 -7.03 10.60
CA PHE A 134 8.85 -7.76 9.44
C PHE A 134 9.59 -6.85 8.46
N HIS A 135 9.22 -5.57 8.38
CA HIS A 135 9.84 -4.63 7.47
C HIS A 135 11.16 -4.05 7.99
N TYR A 136 11.21 -3.63 9.26
CA TYR A 136 12.36 -2.89 9.81
C TYR A 136 13.11 -3.62 10.94
N VAL A 137 12.50 -4.56 11.66
CA VAL A 137 13.16 -5.21 12.79
C VAL A 137 13.81 -6.52 12.34
N SER A 138 13.06 -7.39 11.67
CA SER A 138 13.51 -8.71 11.22
C SER A 138 14.78 -8.67 10.38
N PRO A 139 14.95 -7.75 9.40
CA PRO A 139 16.15 -7.73 8.56
C PRO A 139 17.42 -7.29 9.30
N PHE A 140 17.27 -6.52 10.39
CA PHE A 140 18.38 -5.88 11.10
C PHE A 140 18.57 -6.39 12.53
N GLN A 141 18.00 -7.55 12.89
CA GLN A 141 18.05 -8.10 14.25
C GLN A 141 19.46 -8.18 14.83
N SER A 142 20.45 -8.62 14.07
CA SER A 142 21.83 -8.72 14.56
C SER A 142 22.41 -7.34 14.92
N LEU A 143 22.10 -6.29 14.17
CA LEU A 143 22.52 -4.92 14.49
C LEU A 143 21.79 -4.39 15.74
N LEU A 144 20.49 -4.66 15.85
CA LEU A 144 19.70 -4.28 17.01
C LEU A 144 20.20 -4.95 18.30
N GLN A 145 20.54 -6.25 18.23
CA GLN A 145 21.12 -7.00 19.36
C GLN A 145 22.50 -6.47 19.78
N LEU A 146 23.27 -5.91 18.85
CA LEU A 146 24.55 -5.25 19.13
C LEU A 146 24.38 -3.81 19.67
N GLY A 147 23.15 -3.39 19.99
CA GLY A 147 22.87 -2.04 20.48
C GLY A 147 22.98 -0.95 19.41
N ARG A 148 22.98 -1.31 18.12
CA ARG A 148 23.11 -0.37 16.99
C ARG A 148 21.77 0.20 16.52
N ALA A 149 20.78 0.33 17.42
CA ALA A 149 19.46 0.86 17.09
C ALA A 149 19.51 2.28 16.45
N PRO A 150 20.32 3.24 16.93
CA PRO A 150 20.42 4.56 16.30
C PRO A 150 20.86 4.49 14.83
N TYR A 151 21.81 3.59 14.53
CA TYR A 151 22.28 3.39 13.15
C TYR A 151 21.17 2.85 12.25
N VAL A 152 20.42 1.84 12.71
CA VAL A 152 19.29 1.26 11.95
C VAL A 152 18.21 2.31 11.74
N TRP A 153 17.90 3.10 12.78
CA TRP A 153 16.93 4.19 12.68
C TRP A 153 17.32 5.21 11.60
N GLU A 154 18.52 5.77 11.69
CA GLU A 154 18.96 6.83 10.79
C GLU A 154 19.12 6.38 9.34
N ARG A 155 19.58 5.14 9.12
CA ARG A 155 19.95 4.65 7.79
C ARG A 155 18.82 3.92 7.07
N GLU A 156 18.00 3.20 7.81
CA GLU A 156 17.04 2.25 7.21
C GLU A 156 15.59 2.68 7.46
N ILE A 157 15.25 3.14 8.67
CA ILE A 157 13.87 3.43 9.06
C ILE A 157 13.46 4.86 8.69
N ALA A 158 14.11 5.87 9.28
CA ALA A 158 13.72 7.27 9.14
C ALA A 158 13.60 7.74 7.67
N PRO A 159 14.51 7.37 6.74
CA PRO A 159 14.41 7.80 5.34
C PRO A 159 13.22 7.23 4.58
N THR A 160 12.66 6.10 5.02
CA THR A 160 11.58 5.38 4.32
C THR A 160 10.27 5.32 5.10
N LEU A 161 10.25 5.86 6.33
CA LEU A 161 9.11 5.78 7.23
C LEU A 161 7.86 6.44 6.64
N ASP A 162 8.01 7.58 5.98
CA ASP A 162 6.89 8.27 5.32
C ASP A 162 6.25 7.39 4.24
N GLU A 163 7.06 6.70 3.43
CA GLU A 163 6.55 5.76 2.43
C GLU A 163 5.87 4.56 3.11
N PHE A 164 6.45 4.02 4.17
CA PHE A 164 5.86 2.93 4.94
C PHE A 164 4.48 3.28 5.49
N VAL A 165 4.32 4.47 6.09
CA VAL A 165 3.03 4.94 6.62
C VAL A 165 2.03 5.23 5.50
N ALA A 166 2.50 5.86 4.42
CA ALA A 166 1.69 6.18 3.24
C ALA A 166 1.06 4.95 2.58
N ARG A 167 1.63 3.76 2.78
CA ARG A 167 1.19 2.55 2.07
C ARG A 167 -0.18 2.04 2.48
N THR A 168 -0.48 2.08 3.78
CA THR A 168 -1.67 1.43 4.34
C THR A 168 -2.14 2.08 5.63
N THR A 169 -1.21 2.52 6.49
CA THR A 169 -1.55 3.00 7.83
C THR A 169 -2.40 4.27 7.78
N TRP A 170 -2.09 5.20 6.88
CA TRP A 170 -2.86 6.44 6.75
C TRP A 170 -4.32 6.19 6.38
N GLU A 171 -4.55 5.32 5.40
CA GLU A 171 -5.88 4.93 4.93
C GLU A 171 -6.68 4.26 6.05
N GLU A 172 -6.05 3.33 6.80
CA GLU A 172 -6.68 2.65 7.94
C GLU A 172 -7.09 3.61 9.05
N VAL A 173 -6.24 4.58 9.37
CA VAL A 173 -6.54 5.60 10.38
C VAL A 173 -7.68 6.52 9.91
N CYS A 174 -7.72 6.88 8.63
CA CYS A 174 -8.84 7.63 8.05
C CYS A 174 -10.16 6.84 8.14
N ILE A 175 -10.14 5.54 7.84
CA ILE A 175 -11.31 4.66 8.00
C ILE A 175 -11.78 4.64 9.46
N GLN A 176 -10.86 4.47 10.42
CA GLN A 176 -11.20 4.49 11.85
C GLN A 176 -11.80 5.83 12.29
N HIS A 177 -11.26 6.95 11.81
CA HIS A 177 -11.80 8.27 12.10
C HIS A 177 -13.21 8.45 11.52
N LEU A 178 -13.44 8.04 10.27
CA LEU A 178 -14.77 8.10 9.65
C LEU A 178 -15.80 7.24 10.40
N TRP A 179 -15.42 6.06 10.89
CA TRP A 179 -16.29 5.26 11.77
C TRP A 179 -16.62 6.00 13.07
N ARG A 180 -15.64 6.62 13.74
CA ARG A 180 -15.88 7.43 14.94
C ARG A 180 -16.81 8.61 14.66
N ARG A 181 -16.68 9.28 13.51
CA ARG A 181 -17.61 10.35 13.11
C ARG A 181 -19.01 9.83 12.85
N LEU A 182 -19.15 8.64 12.28
CA LEU A 182 -20.46 8.01 12.09
C LEU A 182 -21.12 7.70 13.45
N GLU A 183 -20.37 7.09 14.38
CA GLU A 183 -20.85 6.75 15.73
C GLU A 183 -21.30 7.98 16.53
N THR A 184 -20.58 9.10 16.37
CA THR A 184 -20.89 10.37 17.05
C THR A 184 -21.91 11.25 16.31
N GLY A 185 -22.46 10.77 15.17
CA GLY A 185 -23.43 11.52 14.37
C GLY A 185 -22.84 12.72 13.61
N GLN A 186 -21.52 12.80 13.49
CA GLN A 186 -20.79 13.88 12.82
C GLN A 186 -20.46 13.59 11.35
N LEU A 187 -20.73 12.37 10.86
CA LEU A 187 -20.52 12.01 9.45
C LEU A 187 -21.80 12.30 8.64
N PRO A 188 -21.78 13.22 7.66
CA PRO A 188 -22.96 13.56 6.85
C PRO A 188 -23.21 12.55 5.72
N ALA A 189 -23.10 11.25 6.01
CA ALA A 189 -23.37 10.17 5.07
C ALA A 189 -23.84 8.92 5.83
N SER A 190 -24.83 8.22 5.27
CA SER A 190 -25.16 6.87 5.75
C SER A 190 -24.15 5.89 5.20
N VAL A 191 -23.55 5.08 6.07
CA VAL A 191 -22.53 4.08 5.70
C VAL A 191 -22.74 2.82 6.54
N ALA A 192 -22.82 1.66 5.89
CA ALA A 192 -22.89 0.35 6.55
C ALA A 192 -21.60 -0.47 6.36
N GLN A 193 -20.84 -0.16 5.32
CA GLN A 193 -19.54 -0.77 5.00
C GLN A 193 -18.61 0.35 4.58
N LEU A 194 -17.36 0.34 5.07
CA LEU A 194 -16.34 1.32 4.74
C LEU A 194 -15.02 0.60 4.57
N GLY A 195 -14.36 0.86 3.45
CA GLY A 195 -13.04 0.31 3.14
C GLY A 195 -12.60 0.73 1.75
N ARG A 196 -11.84 -0.12 1.08
CA ARG A 196 -11.19 0.20 -0.20
C ARG A 196 -11.91 -0.41 -1.38
N TRP A 197 -11.76 0.20 -2.54
CA TRP A 197 -12.16 -0.40 -3.81
C TRP A 197 -10.98 -0.40 -4.79
N TRP A 198 -10.84 -1.48 -5.55
CA TRP A 198 -9.83 -1.56 -6.60
C TRP A 198 -10.28 -2.46 -7.75
N ASP A 199 -9.65 -2.21 -8.88
CA ASP A 199 -9.58 -3.11 -10.02
C ASP A 199 -8.13 -3.14 -10.56
N PRO A 200 -7.85 -3.83 -11.67
CA PRO A 200 -6.49 -3.88 -12.23
C PRO A 200 -5.91 -2.51 -12.68
N ARG A 201 -6.73 -1.48 -12.82
CA ARG A 201 -6.35 -0.16 -13.37
C ARG A 201 -6.34 0.94 -12.32
N GLU A 202 -7.29 0.92 -11.39
CA GLU A 202 -7.59 2.03 -10.49
C GLU A 202 -7.86 1.53 -9.08
N GLU A 203 -7.62 2.42 -8.12
CA GLU A 203 -7.85 2.23 -6.70
C GLU A 203 -8.49 3.48 -6.10
N ILE A 204 -9.44 3.27 -5.19
CA ILE A 204 -10.09 4.29 -4.38
C ILE A 204 -9.92 3.88 -2.92
N ASP A 205 -9.28 4.75 -2.15
CA ASP A 205 -8.83 4.45 -0.78
C ASP A 205 -10.01 4.34 0.19
N LEU A 206 -11.05 5.15 -0.01
CA LEU A 206 -12.22 5.21 0.86
C LEU A 206 -13.49 5.05 0.03
N VAL A 207 -14.25 3.99 0.31
CA VAL A 207 -15.57 3.73 -0.27
C VAL A 207 -16.51 3.29 0.84
N GLY A 208 -17.47 4.16 1.15
CA GLY A 208 -18.57 3.88 2.06
C GLY A 208 -19.81 3.47 1.27
N LEU A 209 -20.37 2.30 1.61
CA LEU A 209 -21.59 1.77 0.99
C LEU A 209 -22.78 1.82 1.93
N TRP A 210 -23.93 2.20 1.38
CA TRP A 210 -25.24 2.05 2.02
C TRP A 210 -26.24 1.48 1.01
N ARG A 211 -26.88 0.36 1.38
CA ARG A 211 -27.84 -0.36 0.51
C ARG A 211 -27.30 -0.63 -0.90
N GLY A 212 -26.00 -0.93 -1.00
CA GLY A 212 -25.33 -1.24 -2.27
C GLY A 212 -24.89 -0.03 -3.09
N GLN A 213 -25.22 1.21 -2.69
CA GLN A 213 -24.75 2.43 -3.34
C GLN A 213 -23.55 3.03 -2.59
N ALA A 214 -22.61 3.61 -3.33
CA ALA A 214 -21.50 4.37 -2.78
C ALA A 214 -21.96 5.76 -2.35
N THR A 215 -22.12 5.95 -1.05
CA THR A 215 -22.56 7.19 -0.39
C THR A 215 -21.39 8.02 0.14
N LEU A 216 -20.20 7.43 0.26
CA LEU A 216 -18.97 8.11 0.63
C LEU A 216 -17.85 7.63 -0.30
N VAL A 217 -17.09 8.54 -0.87
CA VAL A 217 -15.95 8.22 -1.73
C VAL A 217 -14.78 9.15 -1.41
N GLY A 218 -13.58 8.62 -1.23
CA GLY A 218 -12.44 9.42 -0.80
C GLY A 218 -11.07 8.91 -1.20
N GLU A 219 -10.11 9.83 -1.12
CA GLU A 219 -8.68 9.61 -1.42
C GLU A 219 -7.84 10.05 -0.21
N CYS A 220 -6.82 9.25 0.12
CA CYS A 220 -5.90 9.48 1.23
C CYS A 220 -4.49 9.79 0.68
N THR A 221 -4.03 11.02 0.90
CA THR A 221 -2.73 11.49 0.40
C THR A 221 -1.73 11.66 1.55
N TRP A 222 -0.59 10.99 1.44
CA TRP A 222 0.55 11.15 2.35
C TRP A 222 1.75 11.71 1.59
N THR A 223 1.75 13.02 1.39
CA THR A 223 2.79 13.77 0.67
C THR A 223 3.41 14.85 1.57
N ALA A 224 4.48 15.47 1.09
CA ALA A 224 5.10 16.62 1.75
C ALA A 224 4.38 17.95 1.46
N GLY A 225 3.70 18.03 0.31
CA GLY A 225 2.94 19.22 -0.09
C GLY A 225 1.43 19.04 0.04
N PRO A 226 0.68 20.15 0.11
CA PRO A 226 -0.78 20.11 0.24
C PRO A 226 -1.43 19.44 -0.97
N VAL A 227 -2.60 18.84 -0.72
CA VAL A 227 -3.45 18.29 -1.77
C VAL A 227 -4.07 19.42 -2.58
N ASP A 228 -3.95 19.32 -3.90
CA ASP A 228 -4.53 20.25 -4.86
C ASP A 228 -5.84 19.74 -5.46
N GLU A 229 -6.51 20.60 -6.22
CA GLU A 229 -7.78 20.28 -6.88
C GLU A 229 -7.68 19.09 -7.85
N ARG A 230 -6.50 18.77 -8.38
CA ARG A 230 -6.34 17.67 -9.34
C ARG A 230 -6.61 16.32 -8.69
N VAL A 231 -6.26 16.17 -7.41
CA VAL A 231 -6.58 14.96 -6.64
C VAL A 231 -8.09 14.78 -6.54
N PHE A 232 -8.82 15.86 -6.24
CA PHE A 232 -10.28 15.84 -6.16
C PHE A 232 -10.93 15.45 -7.49
N MET A 233 -10.52 16.08 -8.59
CA MET A 233 -11.05 15.78 -9.92
C MET A 233 -10.71 14.34 -10.35
N ASN A 234 -9.52 13.84 -9.98
CA ASN A 234 -9.13 12.46 -10.27
C ASN A 234 -9.97 11.46 -9.46
N LEU A 235 -10.25 11.75 -8.19
CA LEU A 235 -11.14 10.94 -7.36
C LEU A 235 -12.53 10.84 -7.98
N GLN A 236 -13.12 11.97 -8.39
CA GLN A 236 -14.43 12.01 -9.03
C GLN A 236 -14.47 11.20 -10.35
N ARG A 237 -13.38 11.24 -11.12
CA ARG A 237 -13.22 10.40 -12.32
C ARG A 237 -13.19 8.91 -11.98
N LYS A 238 -12.35 8.50 -11.03
CA LYS A 238 -12.25 7.09 -10.59
C LYS A 238 -13.60 6.55 -10.11
N ALA A 239 -14.31 7.39 -9.35
CA ALA A 239 -15.58 7.08 -8.71
C ALA A 239 -16.71 6.75 -9.70
N GLN A 240 -16.62 7.14 -10.97
CA GLN A 240 -17.60 6.79 -12.01
C GLN A 240 -17.74 5.27 -12.24
N GLN A 241 -16.80 4.48 -11.72
CA GLN A 241 -16.85 3.02 -11.79
C GLN A 241 -17.69 2.39 -10.66
N LEU A 242 -18.11 3.19 -9.68
CA LEU A 242 -18.90 2.75 -8.55
C LEU A 242 -20.40 2.99 -8.80
N PRO A 243 -21.28 2.22 -8.16
CA PRO A 243 -22.72 2.53 -8.11
C PRO A 243 -22.96 3.73 -7.19
N LEU A 244 -22.62 4.93 -7.65
CA LEU A 244 -22.71 6.16 -6.85
C LEU A 244 -24.15 6.46 -6.43
N ALA A 245 -24.30 6.94 -5.20
CA ALA A 245 -25.51 7.62 -4.78
C ALA A 245 -25.67 8.94 -5.55
N GLU A 246 -26.86 9.54 -5.54
CA GLU A 246 -27.12 10.81 -6.24
C GLU A 246 -26.21 11.94 -5.74
N ARG A 247 -25.94 11.97 -4.43
CA ARG A 247 -25.08 12.95 -3.77
C ARG A 247 -24.12 12.23 -2.81
N PRO A 248 -23.02 11.65 -3.31
CA PRO A 248 -22.04 11.02 -2.45
C PRO A 248 -21.27 12.09 -1.66
N LEU A 249 -20.92 11.79 -0.41
CA LEU A 249 -19.97 12.56 0.35
C LEU A 249 -18.56 12.31 -0.19
N TRP A 250 -17.94 13.36 -0.71
CA TRP A 250 -16.53 13.29 -1.09
C TRP A 250 -15.64 13.53 0.12
N VAL A 251 -14.59 12.72 0.28
CA VAL A 251 -13.63 12.85 1.37
C VAL A 251 -12.22 12.98 0.81
N LEU A 252 -11.47 13.99 1.24
CA LEU A 252 -10.05 14.09 0.98
C LEU A 252 -9.31 14.06 2.30
N ALA A 253 -8.36 13.15 2.44
CA ALA A 253 -7.49 13.10 3.60
C ALA A 253 -6.05 13.46 3.20
N SER A 254 -5.40 14.36 3.92
CA SER A 254 -4.06 14.83 3.59
C SER A 254 -3.20 14.99 4.84
N ARG A 255 -2.00 14.42 4.83
CA ARG A 255 -1.01 14.68 5.89
C ARG A 255 -0.58 16.15 5.95
N ALA A 256 -0.36 16.75 4.79
CA ALA A 256 0.18 18.11 4.66
C ALA A 256 -0.90 19.18 4.45
N GLY A 257 -2.17 18.81 4.66
CA GLY A 257 -3.31 19.70 4.45
C GLY A 257 -3.65 19.95 2.98
N PHE A 258 -4.35 21.05 2.71
CA PHE A 258 -4.99 21.33 1.43
C PHE A 258 -4.66 22.72 0.91
N ASP A 259 -4.66 22.88 -0.41
CA ASP A 259 -4.53 24.19 -1.02
C ASP A 259 -5.77 25.06 -0.79
N ARG A 260 -5.69 26.34 -1.17
CA ARG A 260 -6.79 27.29 -0.98
C ARG A 260 -8.06 26.89 -1.76
N ILE A 261 -7.91 26.30 -2.94
CA ILE A 261 -9.03 25.96 -3.81
C ILE A 261 -9.83 24.81 -3.19
N VAL A 262 -9.14 23.77 -2.72
CA VAL A 262 -9.77 22.62 -2.06
C VAL A 262 -10.43 23.03 -0.74
N ARG A 263 -9.82 23.92 0.04
CA ARG A 263 -10.45 24.47 1.26
C ARG A 263 -11.73 25.24 0.96
N GLN A 264 -11.72 26.10 -0.06
CA GLN A 264 -12.92 26.83 -0.48
C GLN A 264 -14.03 25.89 -0.93
N ARG A 265 -13.72 24.79 -1.62
CA ARG A 265 -14.70 23.76 -1.98
C ARG A 265 -15.32 23.11 -0.75
N ALA A 266 -14.51 22.77 0.24
CA ALA A 266 -14.99 22.19 1.50
C ALA A 266 -15.90 23.16 2.28
N GLU A 267 -15.57 24.45 2.32
CA GLU A 267 -16.43 25.49 2.93
C GLU A 267 -17.80 25.61 2.25
N HIS A 268 -17.88 25.38 0.94
CA HIS A 268 -19.14 25.31 0.20
C HIS A 268 -19.88 23.97 0.33
N GLY A 269 -19.30 23.00 1.06
CA GLY A 269 -19.90 21.69 1.29
C GLY A 269 -19.67 20.67 0.16
N ASP A 270 -18.74 20.91 -0.77
CA ASP A 270 -18.44 19.98 -1.86
C ASP A 270 -17.74 18.71 -1.37
N CYS A 271 -16.94 18.83 -0.30
CA CYS A 271 -16.16 17.73 0.25
C CYS A 271 -15.88 17.90 1.74
N LEU A 272 -15.59 16.78 2.40
CA LEU A 272 -15.06 16.71 3.74
C LEU A 272 -13.53 16.58 3.69
N LEU A 273 -12.85 17.37 4.51
CA LEU A 273 -11.39 17.33 4.66
C LEU A 273 -11.02 16.59 5.96
N ILE A 274 -9.94 15.82 5.91
CA ILE A 274 -9.33 15.16 7.07
C ILE A 274 -7.82 15.49 7.07
N GLU A 275 -7.36 16.12 8.14
CA GLU A 275 -5.95 16.42 8.45
C GLU A 275 -5.53 15.68 9.74
N PRO A 276 -4.22 15.53 10.04
CA PRO A 276 -3.77 14.87 11.27
C PRO A 276 -4.34 15.46 12.57
N ALA A 277 -4.60 16.77 12.60
CA ALA A 277 -5.21 17.44 13.74
C ALA A 277 -6.63 16.94 14.06
N ASP A 278 -7.38 16.45 13.06
CA ASP A 278 -8.72 15.89 13.27
C ASP A 278 -8.67 14.50 13.95
N LEU A 279 -7.53 13.83 13.90
CA LEU A 279 -7.35 12.46 14.38
C LEU A 279 -6.93 12.41 15.85
N TYR A 280 -6.14 13.40 16.25
CA TYR A 280 -5.60 13.61 17.59
C TYR A 280 -5.90 15.05 18.01
N PRO A 281 -7.14 15.35 18.45
CA PRO A 281 -7.42 16.63 19.06
C PRO A 281 -6.47 16.79 20.26
N GLU A 282 -5.90 17.98 20.46
CA GLU A 282 -4.88 18.24 21.50
C GLU A 282 -5.35 17.88 22.93
N ASP A 283 -6.66 17.68 23.12
CA ASP A 283 -7.31 17.27 24.37
C ASP A 283 -7.48 15.74 24.53
N ALA A 284 -7.04 14.93 23.56
CA ALA A 284 -7.06 13.47 23.69
C ALA A 284 -5.95 13.03 24.64
N GLU A 285 -6.29 12.85 25.92
CA GLU A 285 -5.42 12.17 26.89
C GLU A 285 -4.87 10.88 26.27
N VAL A 286 -3.56 10.88 26.01
CA VAL A 286 -2.84 9.70 25.54
C VAL A 286 -2.73 8.77 26.74
N PHE A 287 -3.55 7.71 26.75
CA PHE A 287 -3.50 6.63 27.73
C PHE A 287 -2.19 5.82 27.62
#